data_AF-A0A1F6AT91-F1
#
_entry.id   AF-A0A1F6AT91-F1
#
_cell.length_a   1.000
_cell.length_b   1.000
_cell.length_c   1.000
_cell.angle_alpha   90.00
_cell.angle_beta   90.00
_cell.angle_gamma   90.00
#
_symmetry.space_group_name_H-M   'P 1'
#
loop_
_entity.id
_entity.type
_entity.pdbx_description
1 polymer ?
#
loop_
_entity_poly.entity_id
_entity_poly.type
_entity_poly.pdbx_seq_one_letter_code
_entity_poly.pdbx_strand_id
1 'polypeptide(L)'
;MWDLLFGAMLSVFVAGKSQFSGVQPLASHAFSMGYRYQDPWVSEVFADNILLTLAYMRQTVRKGEPVDWSTVREPFHWSLDIEPGSVVTYHANVLPKYERIAIPLTNVYFNGSEGFRSDGYLVGDGTCQLASLLSWVARDAGLTVEAPVNHDFAAIPEVPKEQGVSIYSHPTNKARSATQNLYIQNDFSRVVRFAFHYDGETLRISASKLL
;
A
#
# COMPACT_ATOMS: atom_id res chain seq x y z
N MET A 1 -58.76 24.40 -49.46
CA MET A 1 -58.94 24.16 -48.01
C MET A 1 -57.81 23.23 -47.63
N TRP A 2 -56.79 23.79 -47.01
CA TRP A 2 -55.41 23.30 -46.99
C TRP A 2 -55.16 22.26 -45.90
N ASP A 3 -54.23 21.39 -46.22
CA ASP A 3 -53.86 20.16 -45.54
C ASP A 3 -52.98 20.33 -44.27
N LEU A 4 -52.91 19.21 -43.53
CA LEU A 4 -51.77 18.69 -42.76
C LEU A 4 -51.52 19.17 -41.32
N LEU A 5 -52.15 18.42 -40.41
CA LEU A 5 -51.55 17.59 -39.35
C LEU A 5 -50.30 18.13 -38.60
N PHE A 6 -50.54 18.43 -37.32
CA PHE A 6 -49.56 18.60 -36.25
C PHE A 6 -48.62 17.38 -36.14
N GLY A 7 -47.33 17.60 -36.38
CA GLY A 7 -46.28 16.67 -36.01
C GLY A 7 -45.93 16.78 -34.54
N ALA A 8 -46.22 15.74 -33.76
CA ALA A 8 -45.72 15.60 -32.39
C ALA A 8 -44.23 15.20 -32.43
N MET A 9 -43.36 16.06 -31.91
CA MET A 9 -41.96 15.71 -31.65
C MET A 9 -41.90 14.72 -30.49
N LEU A 10 -41.58 13.47 -30.80
CA LEU A 10 -41.22 12.45 -29.83
C LEU A 10 -39.76 12.68 -29.41
N SER A 11 -39.56 13.33 -28.26
CA SER A 11 -38.23 13.45 -27.63
C SER A 11 -37.79 12.08 -27.14
N VAL A 12 -36.94 11.41 -27.92
CA VAL A 12 -36.22 10.21 -27.48
C VAL A 12 -35.17 10.67 -26.46
N PHE A 13 -35.45 10.46 -25.17
CA PHE A 13 -34.42 10.48 -24.15
C PHE A 13 -33.50 9.28 -24.39
N VAL A 14 -32.35 9.52 -25.01
CA VAL A 14 -31.23 8.59 -24.98
C VAL A 14 -30.76 8.56 -23.53
N ALA A 15 -31.20 7.55 -22.79
CA ALA A 15 -30.64 7.21 -21.50
C ALA A 15 -29.13 6.96 -21.71
N GLY A 16 -28.31 7.93 -21.29
CA GLY A 16 -26.88 7.78 -21.26
C GLY A 16 -26.54 6.52 -20.50
N LYS A 17 -25.88 5.58 -21.17
CA LYS A 17 -25.28 4.41 -20.52
C LYS A 17 -24.30 4.95 -19.49
N SER A 18 -24.66 4.83 -18.21
CA SER A 18 -23.70 4.94 -17.12
C SER A 18 -22.55 3.98 -17.45
N GLN A 19 -21.37 4.54 -17.73
CA GLN A 19 -20.14 3.78 -17.83
C GLN A 19 -19.92 3.13 -16.47
N PHE A 20 -20.31 1.87 -16.34
CA PHE A 20 -19.79 1.02 -15.28
C PHE A 20 -18.28 0.92 -15.54
N SER A 21 -17.50 1.81 -14.92
CA SER A 21 -16.07 1.59 -14.75
C SER A 21 -15.95 0.19 -14.15
N GLY A 22 -15.26 -0.73 -14.81
CA GLY A 22 -15.11 -2.15 -14.41
C GLY A 22 -14.30 -2.33 -13.11
N VAL A 23 -14.53 -1.48 -12.12
CA VAL A 23 -13.80 -1.34 -10.88
C VAL A 23 -14.81 -1.01 -9.78
N GLN A 24 -14.88 -1.87 -8.76
CA GLN A 24 -15.64 -1.64 -7.54
C GLN A 24 -14.68 -1.15 -6.44
N PRO A 25 -14.82 0.08 -5.92
CA PRO A 25 -14.01 0.53 -4.78
C PRO A 25 -14.34 -0.31 -3.53
N LEU A 26 -13.31 -0.65 -2.75
CA LEU A 26 -13.44 -1.42 -1.51
C LEU A 26 -13.07 -0.59 -0.27
N ALA A 27 -11.88 0.05 -0.27
CA ALA A 27 -11.41 0.87 0.83
C ALA A 27 -10.39 1.92 0.36
N SER A 28 -10.23 3.00 1.12
CA SER A 28 -9.22 4.04 0.85
C SER A 28 -8.84 4.76 2.13
N HIS A 29 -7.55 4.77 2.45
CA HIS A 29 -6.99 5.48 3.60
C HIS A 29 -5.74 6.25 3.21
N ALA A 30 -5.39 7.25 4.01
CA ALA A 30 -4.21 8.07 3.79
C ALA A 30 -3.62 8.53 5.13
N PHE A 31 -2.35 8.93 5.11
CA PHE A 31 -1.72 9.69 6.18
C PHE A 31 -0.81 10.77 5.60
N SER A 32 -0.52 11.78 6.41
CA SER A 32 0.46 12.81 6.08
C SER A 32 1.88 12.28 6.23
N MET A 33 2.69 12.41 5.19
CA MET A 33 4.10 11.97 5.21
C MET A 33 4.96 12.83 6.13
N GLY A 34 4.55 14.07 6.39
CA GLY A 34 5.26 14.99 7.28
C GLY A 34 4.89 14.88 8.76
N TYR A 35 3.93 14.04 9.14
CA TYR A 35 3.38 13.99 10.49
C TYR A 35 3.61 12.64 11.19
N ARG A 36 4.80 12.49 11.79
CA ARG A 36 5.10 11.36 12.68
C ARG A 36 5.41 11.79 14.11
N TYR A 37 6.33 12.74 14.25
CA TYR A 37 6.81 13.32 15.50
C TYR A 37 6.82 14.85 15.39
N GLN A 38 6.91 15.53 16.53
CA GLN A 38 7.04 16.99 16.57
C GLN A 38 8.33 17.50 15.92
N ASP A 39 9.40 16.70 15.97
CA ASP A 39 10.66 17.01 15.30
C ASP A 39 10.51 16.78 13.79
N PRO A 40 10.65 17.83 12.95
CA PRO A 40 10.52 17.70 11.50
C PRO A 40 11.58 16.77 10.88
N TRP A 41 12.79 16.73 11.44
CA TRP A 41 13.86 15.90 10.90
C TRP A 41 13.57 14.42 11.09
N VAL A 42 13.04 14.03 12.26
CA VAL A 42 12.61 12.65 12.51
C VAL A 42 11.46 12.28 11.57
N SER A 43 10.47 13.16 11.38
CA SER A 43 9.38 12.91 10.44
C SER A 43 9.86 12.78 8.98
N GLU A 44 10.87 13.56 8.56
CA GLU A 44 11.50 13.43 7.24
C GLU A 44 12.17 12.05 7.07
N VAL A 45 12.89 11.56 8.08
CA VAL A 45 13.51 10.23 8.03
C VAL A 45 12.45 9.12 7.85
N PHE A 46 11.33 9.20 8.58
CA PHE A 46 10.21 8.27 8.40
C PHE A 46 9.65 8.34 6.98
N ALA A 47 9.41 9.55 6.46
CA ALA A 47 8.92 9.76 5.10
C ALA A 47 9.86 9.15 4.05
N ASP A 48 11.16 9.43 4.16
CA ASP A 48 12.19 8.94 3.25
C ASP A 48 12.24 7.40 3.21
N ASN A 49 12.19 6.76 4.36
CA ASN A 49 12.21 5.30 4.45
C ASN A 49 10.93 4.65 3.93
N ILE A 50 9.77 5.30 4.11
CA ILE A 50 8.50 4.87 3.50
C ILE A 50 8.60 4.97 1.97
N LEU A 51 9.07 6.10 1.46
CA LEU A 51 9.24 6.33 0.02
C LEU A 51 10.27 5.39 -0.59
N LEU A 52 11.39 5.14 0.09
CA LEU A 52 12.39 4.18 -0.37
C LEU A 52 11.82 2.76 -0.41
N THR A 53 11.02 2.37 0.58
CA THR A 53 10.32 1.07 0.57
C THR A 53 9.40 0.95 -0.64
N LEU A 54 8.61 1.98 -0.94
CA LEU A 54 7.74 2.01 -2.11
C LEU A 54 8.57 2.02 -3.41
N ALA A 55 9.71 2.71 -3.46
CA ALA A 55 10.61 2.70 -4.60
C ALA A 55 11.18 1.29 -4.88
N TYR A 56 11.48 0.51 -3.84
CA TYR A 56 11.83 -0.91 -3.99
C TYR A 56 10.66 -1.75 -4.51
N MET A 57 9.45 -1.56 -3.99
CA MET A 57 8.24 -2.27 -4.47
C MET A 57 7.94 -1.97 -5.95
N ARG A 58 8.14 -0.72 -6.37
CA ARG A 58 8.01 -0.26 -7.78
C ARG A 58 9.18 -0.66 -8.67
N GLN A 59 10.25 -1.23 -8.11
CA GLN A 59 11.49 -1.56 -8.81
C GLN A 59 12.20 -0.35 -9.46
N THR A 60 11.96 0.86 -8.96
CA THR A 60 12.67 2.09 -9.38
C THR A 60 14.02 2.25 -8.66
N VAL A 61 14.24 1.50 -7.57
CA VAL A 61 15.52 1.38 -6.86
C VAL A 61 15.89 -0.09 -6.77
N ARG A 62 17.18 -0.39 -6.92
CA ARG A 62 17.72 -1.75 -6.86
C ARG A 62 18.73 -1.88 -5.73
N LYS A 63 18.68 -3.03 -5.07
CA LYS A 63 19.56 -3.32 -3.94
C LYS A 63 21.02 -3.36 -4.39
N GLY A 64 21.87 -2.67 -3.64
CA GLY A 64 23.31 -2.57 -3.93
C GLY A 64 23.69 -1.44 -4.90
N GLU A 65 22.70 -0.74 -5.46
CA GLU A 65 22.92 0.47 -6.26
C GLU A 65 22.76 1.72 -5.36
N PRO A 66 23.46 2.83 -5.65
CA PRO A 66 23.24 4.10 -4.96
C PRO A 66 21.79 4.57 -5.07
N VAL A 67 21.23 5.08 -3.98
CA VAL A 67 19.86 5.62 -3.96
C VAL A 67 19.86 7.04 -4.54
N ASP A 68 19.12 7.24 -5.63
CA ASP A 68 18.77 8.57 -6.13
C ASP A 68 17.56 9.12 -5.37
N TRP A 69 17.84 9.93 -4.35
CA TRP A 69 16.81 10.54 -3.52
C TRP A 69 15.93 11.55 -4.26
N SER A 70 16.38 12.10 -5.39
CA SER A 70 15.54 12.99 -6.19
C SER A 70 14.38 12.20 -6.80
N THR A 71 14.65 11.04 -7.41
CA THR A 71 13.63 10.13 -7.95
C THR A 71 12.76 9.48 -6.87
N VAL A 72 13.34 9.11 -5.72
CA VAL A 72 12.57 8.50 -4.62
C VAL A 72 11.48 9.44 -4.08
N ARG A 73 11.76 10.75 -4.06
CA ARG A 73 10.87 11.76 -3.50
C ARG A 73 9.87 12.35 -4.49
N GLU A 74 9.94 11.99 -5.77
CA GLU A 74 8.97 12.45 -6.76
C GLU A 74 7.56 11.91 -6.47
N PRO A 75 6.51 12.73 -6.63
CA PRO A 75 5.12 12.26 -6.64
C PRO A 75 4.91 11.11 -7.63
N PHE A 76 4.00 10.21 -7.30
CA PHE A 76 3.74 9.04 -8.14
C PHE A 76 2.35 8.46 -7.98
N HIS A 77 1.98 7.70 -9.02
CA HIS A 77 0.89 6.75 -8.99
C HIS A 77 1.44 5.37 -9.36
N TRP A 78 1.13 4.37 -8.56
CA TRP A 78 1.52 2.99 -8.84
C TRP A 78 0.43 2.04 -8.36
N SER A 79 0.34 0.87 -8.98
CA SER A 79 -0.62 -0.14 -8.56
C SER A 79 -0.02 -1.52 -8.52
N LEU A 80 -0.51 -2.31 -7.56
CA LEU A 80 -0.26 -3.73 -7.40
C LEU A 80 -1.58 -4.47 -7.53
N ASP A 81 -1.59 -5.54 -8.33
CA ASP A 81 -2.72 -6.45 -8.44
C ASP A 81 -2.46 -7.72 -7.63
N ILE A 82 -3.46 -8.15 -6.86
CA ILE A 82 -3.46 -9.40 -6.13
C ILE A 82 -4.47 -10.33 -6.79
N GLU A 83 -3.99 -11.42 -7.37
CA GLU A 83 -4.83 -12.42 -8.02
C GLU A 83 -5.72 -13.17 -7.02
N PRO A 84 -6.89 -13.70 -7.44
CA PRO A 84 -7.74 -14.53 -6.59
C PRO A 84 -6.97 -15.65 -5.89
N GLY A 85 -7.16 -15.77 -4.57
CA GLY A 85 -6.52 -16.79 -3.73
C GLY A 85 -5.01 -16.58 -3.48
N SER A 86 -4.41 -15.54 -4.06
CA SER A 86 -2.99 -15.25 -3.85
C SER A 86 -2.75 -14.56 -2.51
N VAL A 87 -1.57 -14.80 -1.93
CA VAL A 87 -1.10 -14.14 -0.73
C VAL A 87 0.08 -13.24 -1.10
N VAL A 88 0.01 -11.96 -0.75
CA VAL A 88 1.16 -11.07 -0.79
C VAL A 88 1.70 -10.86 0.60
N THR A 89 3.02 -10.69 0.71
CA THR A 89 3.69 -10.43 1.99
C THR A 89 4.53 -9.17 1.92
N TYR A 90 4.68 -8.46 3.04
CA TYR A 90 5.47 -7.23 3.03
C TYR A 90 6.92 -7.48 2.61
N HIS A 91 7.55 -8.51 3.17
CA HIS A 91 8.89 -8.95 2.78
C HIS A 91 9.00 -10.47 2.60
N ALA A 92 10.15 -10.92 2.07
CA ALA A 92 10.41 -12.31 1.65
C ALA A 92 10.62 -13.33 2.79
N ASN A 93 10.97 -12.88 4.00
CA ASN A 93 11.04 -13.80 5.15
C ASN A 93 9.63 -14.11 5.68
N VAL A 94 9.07 -15.25 5.30
CA VAL A 94 7.66 -15.61 5.53
C VAL A 94 7.48 -16.77 6.51
N LEU A 95 6.28 -16.90 7.09
CA LEU A 95 5.90 -18.05 7.90
C LEU A 95 5.92 -19.35 7.07
N PRO A 96 6.20 -20.51 7.69
CA PRO A 96 6.26 -21.80 6.98
C PRO A 96 5.02 -22.10 6.11
N LYS A 97 3.82 -21.72 6.57
CA LYS A 97 2.56 -21.94 5.84
C LYS A 97 2.44 -21.13 4.53
N TYR A 98 3.28 -20.11 4.35
CA TYR A 98 3.25 -19.22 3.18
C TYR A 98 4.45 -19.40 2.24
N GLU A 99 5.47 -20.20 2.58
CA GLU A 99 6.73 -20.32 1.82
C GLU A 99 6.58 -20.64 0.32
N ARG A 100 5.47 -21.27 -0.08
CA ARG A 100 5.21 -21.68 -1.47
C ARG A 100 4.19 -20.82 -2.21
N ILE A 101 3.47 -19.96 -1.49
CA ILE A 101 2.30 -19.24 -2.03
C ILE A 101 2.40 -17.73 -1.87
N ALA A 102 3.28 -17.24 -1.00
CA ALA A 102 3.49 -15.83 -0.79
C ALA A 102 4.30 -15.19 -1.91
N ILE A 103 3.81 -14.04 -2.38
CA ILE A 103 4.53 -13.14 -3.27
C ILE A 103 4.99 -11.94 -2.44
N PRO A 104 6.29 -11.79 -2.15
CA PRO A 104 6.77 -10.67 -1.37
C PRO A 104 6.73 -9.37 -2.19
N LEU A 105 6.25 -8.29 -1.57
CA LEU A 105 6.24 -6.95 -2.14
C LEU A 105 7.65 -6.37 -2.26
N THR A 106 8.54 -6.73 -1.34
CA THR A 106 9.95 -6.34 -1.38
C THR A 106 10.86 -7.44 -0.84
N ASN A 107 12.14 -7.39 -1.22
CA ASN A 107 13.19 -8.30 -0.76
C ASN A 107 14.31 -7.57 0.03
N VAL A 108 13.96 -6.45 0.64
CA VAL A 108 14.89 -5.66 1.48
C VAL A 108 14.80 -6.05 2.96
N TYR A 109 15.82 -5.62 3.70
CA TYR A 109 16.04 -5.83 5.12
C TYR A 109 15.97 -4.52 5.94
N PHE A 110 15.60 -3.40 5.31
CA PHE A 110 15.36 -2.11 5.94
C PHE A 110 16.57 -1.57 6.71
N ASN A 111 17.78 -1.75 6.16
CA ASN A 111 19.03 -1.34 6.83
C ASN A 111 19.85 -0.34 6.00
N GLY A 112 20.89 0.23 6.61
CA GLY A 112 21.69 1.30 6.00
C GLY A 112 22.47 0.88 4.76
N SER A 113 22.83 -0.40 4.62
CA SER A 113 23.49 -0.91 3.40
C SER A 113 22.55 -0.96 2.19
N GLU A 114 21.24 -0.85 2.44
CA GLU A 114 20.18 -0.75 1.42
C GLU A 114 19.67 0.69 1.27
N GLY A 115 20.38 1.66 1.87
CA GLY A 115 20.09 3.09 1.74
C GLY A 115 19.06 3.64 2.72
N PHE A 116 18.53 2.82 3.63
CA PHE A 116 17.60 3.32 4.65
C PHE A 116 18.29 4.29 5.61
N ARG A 117 17.58 5.36 5.95
CA ARG A 117 18.05 6.45 6.82
C ARG A 117 17.78 6.11 8.29
N SER A 118 18.57 6.75 9.15
CA SER A 118 18.43 6.66 10.60
C SER A 118 17.94 7.96 11.19
N ASP A 119 17.11 7.85 12.22
CA ASP A 119 16.70 8.96 13.09
C ASP A 119 17.69 9.18 14.25
N GLY A 120 18.87 8.55 14.19
CA GLY A 120 19.87 8.57 15.26
C GLY A 120 19.70 7.46 16.31
N TYR A 121 18.57 6.75 16.31
CA TYR A 121 18.32 5.61 17.19
C TYR A 121 18.16 4.30 16.41
N LEU A 122 17.30 4.29 15.39
CA LEU A 122 17.02 3.13 14.55
C LEU A 122 17.23 3.46 13.08
N VAL A 123 17.42 2.43 12.26
CA VAL A 123 17.50 2.54 10.79
C VAL A 123 16.23 1.93 10.22
N GLY A 124 15.66 2.54 9.19
CA GLY A 124 14.48 1.99 8.51
C GLY A 124 13.14 2.30 9.20
N ASP A 125 13.14 3.28 10.10
CA ASP A 125 11.91 3.82 10.68
C ASP A 125 10.89 4.22 9.61
N GLY A 126 9.59 4.10 9.90
CA GLY A 126 8.51 4.32 8.93
C GLY A 126 8.05 3.06 8.20
N THR A 127 8.86 1.99 8.17
CA THR A 127 8.45 0.70 7.59
C THR A 127 7.18 0.12 8.24
N CYS A 128 7.12 0.15 9.58
CA CYS A 128 5.92 -0.29 10.31
C CYS A 128 4.70 0.61 10.03
N GLN A 129 4.91 1.91 9.81
CA GLN A 129 3.83 2.86 9.50
C GLN A 129 3.20 2.55 8.15
N LEU A 130 4.02 2.34 7.11
CA LEU A 130 3.52 1.93 5.79
C LEU A 130 2.78 0.59 5.85
N ALA A 131 3.31 -0.41 6.56
CA ALA A 131 2.64 -1.69 6.73
C ALA A 131 1.30 -1.56 7.47
N SER A 132 1.23 -0.68 8.47
CA SER A 132 -0.03 -0.45 9.22
C SER A 132 -1.10 0.20 8.36
N LEU A 133 -0.75 1.17 7.50
CA LEU A 133 -1.68 1.74 6.52
C LEU A 133 -2.16 0.67 5.52
N LEU A 134 -1.25 -0.16 5.01
CA LEU A 134 -1.59 -1.22 4.06
C LEU A 134 -2.51 -2.28 4.70
N SER A 135 -2.23 -2.67 5.95
CA SER A 135 -3.10 -3.56 6.75
C SER A 135 -4.49 -2.96 6.91
N TRP A 136 -4.58 -1.67 7.26
CA TRP A 136 -5.86 -1.00 7.44
C TRP A 136 -6.72 -1.02 6.16
N VAL A 137 -6.14 -0.64 5.02
CA VAL A 137 -6.83 -0.70 3.73
C VAL A 137 -7.24 -2.13 3.39
N ALA A 138 -6.38 -3.12 3.62
CA ALA A 138 -6.67 -4.50 3.31
C ALA A 138 -7.82 -5.07 4.16
N ARG A 139 -7.85 -4.79 5.47
CA ARG A 139 -8.93 -5.21 6.36
C ARG A 139 -10.26 -4.58 5.98
N ASP A 140 -10.28 -3.28 5.76
CA ASP A 140 -11.51 -2.57 5.38
C ASP A 140 -12.00 -2.95 3.98
N ALA A 141 -11.09 -3.41 3.11
CA ALA A 141 -11.43 -3.96 1.81
C ALA A 141 -12.03 -5.38 1.87
N GLY A 142 -12.08 -6.01 3.05
CA GLY A 142 -12.61 -7.35 3.25
C GLY A 142 -11.64 -8.48 2.88
N LEU A 143 -10.33 -8.21 2.84
CA LEU A 143 -9.30 -9.23 2.64
C LEU A 143 -8.90 -9.89 3.96
N THR A 144 -8.46 -11.14 3.90
CA THR A 144 -7.83 -11.79 5.05
C THR A 144 -6.45 -11.21 5.29
N VAL A 145 -6.25 -10.69 6.50
CA VAL A 145 -4.98 -10.06 6.92
C VAL A 145 -4.45 -10.73 8.18
N GLU A 146 -3.21 -11.21 8.09
CA GLU A 146 -2.45 -11.75 9.22
C GLU A 146 -1.21 -10.90 9.47
N ALA A 147 -1.02 -10.51 10.73
CA ALA A 147 0.13 -9.77 11.23
C ALA A 147 0.41 -10.30 12.64
N PRO A 148 1.28 -11.33 12.80
CA PRO A 148 1.40 -12.03 14.08
C PRO A 148 1.91 -11.15 15.24
N VAL A 149 2.62 -10.08 14.93
CA VAL A 149 3.13 -9.11 15.91
C VAL A 149 2.58 -7.72 15.60
N ASN A 150 1.88 -7.14 16.58
CA ASN A 150 1.32 -5.80 16.50
C ASN A 150 2.39 -4.72 16.78
N HIS A 151 2.25 -3.55 16.16
CA HIS A 151 2.97 -2.34 16.54
C HIS A 151 2.14 -1.57 17.59
N ASP A 152 2.33 -1.90 18.87
CA ASP A 152 1.59 -1.29 19.99
C ASP A 152 2.47 -0.52 20.98
N PHE A 153 3.78 -0.47 20.72
CA PHE A 153 4.79 0.18 21.55
C PHE A 153 4.91 1.69 21.32
N ALA A 154 4.45 2.19 20.17
CA ALA A 154 4.38 3.60 19.85
C ALA A 154 3.13 3.89 19.01
N ALA A 155 2.46 5.02 19.28
CA ALA A 155 1.33 5.44 18.46
C ALA A 155 1.82 5.81 17.06
N ILE A 156 1.09 5.42 16.01
CA ILE A 156 1.28 5.89 14.64
C ILE A 156 0.17 6.93 14.39
N PRO A 157 0.49 8.21 14.16
CA PRO A 157 -0.52 9.22 13.89
C PRO A 157 -1.43 8.78 12.75
N GLU A 158 -2.71 9.12 12.87
CA GLU A 158 -3.74 8.89 11.84
C GLU A 158 -4.06 7.40 11.58
N VAL A 159 -3.37 6.44 12.21
CA VAL A 159 -3.63 5.01 12.08
C VAL A 159 -4.17 4.43 13.39
N PRO A 160 -5.35 3.78 13.40
CA PRO A 160 -5.88 3.14 14.61
C PRO A 160 -4.93 2.07 15.16
N LYS A 161 -4.84 1.96 16.49
CA LYS A 161 -3.87 1.07 17.16
C LYS A 161 -4.04 -0.40 16.78
N GLU A 162 -5.28 -0.83 16.55
CA GLU A 162 -5.66 -2.17 16.12
C GLU A 162 -5.18 -2.52 14.70
N GLN A 163 -4.79 -1.51 13.92
CA GLN A 163 -4.21 -1.68 12.59
C GLN A 163 -2.69 -1.72 12.61
N GLY A 164 -2.06 -1.61 13.78
CA GLY A 164 -0.62 -1.65 13.94
C GLY A 164 -0.01 -2.94 13.43
N VAL A 165 1.08 -2.82 12.67
CA VAL A 165 1.84 -3.97 12.17
C VAL A 165 3.31 -3.76 12.46
N SER A 166 3.93 -4.72 13.15
CA SER A 166 5.37 -4.73 13.36
C SER A 166 6.07 -5.41 12.19
N ILE A 167 7.01 -4.69 11.57
CA ILE A 167 7.85 -5.19 10.49
C ILE A 167 9.30 -5.31 10.96
N TYR A 168 9.92 -6.47 10.72
CA TYR A 168 11.33 -6.70 10.91
C TYR A 168 11.82 -7.73 9.90
N SER A 169 12.89 -7.43 9.17
CA SER A 169 13.43 -8.33 8.15
C SER A 169 14.94 -8.40 8.28
N HIS A 170 15.47 -9.59 8.61
CA HIS A 170 16.90 -9.82 8.76
C HIS A 170 17.32 -11.12 8.07
N PRO A 171 18.42 -11.14 7.30
CA PRO A 171 18.81 -12.29 6.48
C PRO A 171 19.05 -13.58 7.28
N THR A 172 19.57 -13.44 8.51
CA THR A 172 19.92 -14.59 9.37
C THR A 172 18.87 -14.90 10.44
N ASN A 173 17.90 -14.01 10.69
CA ASN A 173 16.89 -14.19 11.73
C ASN A 173 15.50 -14.39 11.10
N LYS A 174 15.37 -15.46 10.31
CA LYS A 174 14.16 -15.76 9.54
C LYS A 174 12.94 -15.99 10.42
N ALA A 175 13.10 -16.67 11.56
CA ALA A 175 11.99 -16.98 12.45
C ALA A 175 11.35 -15.71 13.03
N ARG A 176 12.15 -14.77 13.53
CA ARG A 176 11.66 -13.47 14.00
C ARG A 176 11.11 -12.63 12.86
N SER A 177 11.78 -12.66 11.71
CA SER A 177 11.32 -11.90 10.54
C SER A 177 9.94 -12.38 10.07
N ALA A 178 9.72 -13.70 10.03
CA ALA A 178 8.45 -14.28 9.62
C ALA A 178 7.27 -13.85 10.51
N THR A 179 7.47 -13.68 11.81
CA THR A 179 6.39 -13.24 12.72
C THR A 179 6.18 -11.73 12.69
N GLN A 180 7.20 -10.95 12.33
CA GLN A 180 7.12 -9.50 12.15
C GLN A 180 7.01 -9.14 10.66
N ASN A 181 5.93 -9.59 10.03
CA ASN A 181 5.61 -9.40 8.63
C ASN A 181 4.09 -9.16 8.48
N LEU A 182 3.66 -8.67 7.31
CA LEU A 182 2.26 -8.53 6.94
C LEU A 182 1.93 -9.54 5.85
N TYR A 183 0.82 -10.25 6.00
CA TYR A 183 0.28 -11.19 5.02
C TYR A 183 -1.12 -10.74 4.62
N ILE A 184 -1.37 -10.59 3.32
CA ILE A 184 -2.67 -10.18 2.77
C ILE A 184 -3.07 -11.21 1.74
N GLN A 185 -4.21 -11.86 1.95
CA GLN A 185 -4.79 -12.83 1.03
C GLN A 185 -5.99 -12.22 0.31
N ASN A 186 -6.04 -12.41 -1.01
CA ASN A 186 -7.22 -12.08 -1.78
C ASN A 186 -8.26 -13.21 -1.72
N ASP A 187 -9.29 -13.04 -0.90
CA ASP A 187 -10.38 -14.01 -0.75
C ASP A 187 -11.49 -13.85 -1.81
N PHE A 188 -11.41 -12.82 -2.66
CA PHE A 188 -12.36 -12.63 -3.73
C PHE A 188 -12.06 -13.56 -4.91
N SER A 189 -13.10 -13.88 -5.69
CA SER A 189 -12.98 -14.57 -6.99
C SER A 189 -12.56 -13.62 -8.13
N ARG A 190 -12.02 -12.45 -7.80
CA ARG A 190 -11.64 -11.37 -8.71
C ARG A 190 -10.34 -10.72 -8.24
N VAL A 191 -9.60 -10.13 -9.17
CA VAL A 191 -8.39 -9.37 -8.86
C VAL A 191 -8.73 -8.19 -7.95
N VAL A 192 -7.90 -7.99 -6.93
CA VAL A 192 -7.94 -6.79 -6.09
C VAL A 192 -6.71 -5.95 -6.38
N ARG A 193 -6.95 -4.72 -6.83
CA ARG A 193 -5.93 -3.72 -7.11
C ARG A 193 -5.75 -2.80 -5.92
N PHE A 194 -4.52 -2.72 -5.42
CA PHE A 194 -4.05 -1.68 -4.53
C PHE A 194 -3.42 -0.56 -5.35
N ALA A 195 -4.00 0.63 -5.31
CA ALA A 195 -3.47 1.84 -5.92
C ALA A 195 -2.82 2.72 -4.84
N PHE A 196 -1.58 3.11 -5.09
CA PHE A 196 -0.76 3.98 -4.25
C PHE A 196 -0.64 5.32 -4.95
N HIS A 197 -0.96 6.39 -4.24
CA HIS A 197 -0.85 7.76 -4.72
C HIS A 197 -0.09 8.58 -3.69
N TYR A 198 1.05 9.12 -4.10
CA TYR A 198 1.81 10.08 -3.33
C TYR A 198 1.89 11.40 -4.12
N ASP A 199 1.45 12.49 -3.51
CA ASP A 199 1.38 13.82 -4.14
C ASP A 199 2.51 14.78 -3.72
N GLY A 200 3.45 14.30 -2.91
CA GLY A 200 4.50 15.13 -2.28
C GLY A 200 4.27 15.35 -0.78
N GLU A 201 3.03 15.25 -0.30
CA GLU A 201 2.68 15.50 1.10
C GLU A 201 1.94 14.32 1.74
N THR A 202 1.03 13.70 1.01
CA THR A 202 0.13 12.66 1.49
C THR A 202 0.33 11.37 0.73
N LEU A 203 0.43 10.24 1.45
CA LEU A 203 0.35 8.93 0.85
C LEU A 203 -1.06 8.37 1.04
N ARG A 204 -1.73 8.07 -0.07
CA ARG A 204 -3.03 7.38 -0.11
C ARG A 204 -2.86 5.99 -0.68
N ILE A 205 -3.47 5.01 -0.03
CA ILE A 205 -3.61 3.64 -0.53
C ILE A 205 -5.10 3.34 -0.69
N SER A 206 -5.48 2.80 -1.85
CA SER A 206 -6.87 2.44 -2.15
C SER A 206 -6.95 1.03 -2.70
N ALA A 207 -7.90 0.24 -2.20
CA ALA A 207 -8.18 -1.09 -2.70
C ALA A 207 -9.47 -1.07 -3.54
N SER A 208 -9.44 -1.77 -4.66
CA SER A 208 -10.59 -1.93 -5.54
C SER A 208 -10.61 -3.32 -6.17
N LYS A 209 -11.81 -3.84 -6.42
CA LYS A 209 -12.01 -5.13 -7.10
C LYS A 209 -12.27 -4.88 -8.57
N LEU A 210 -11.53 -5.55 -9.45
CA LEU A 210 -11.76 -5.47 -10.90
C LEU A 210 -12.95 -6.38 -11.27
N LEU A 211 -13.92 -5.83 -12.02
CA LEU A 211 -15.20 -6.48 -12.35
C LEU A 211 -15.10 -7.41 -13.57
#